data_AF-A0A3B0AA55-F1
#
_entry.id   AF-A0A3B0AA55-F1
#
_cell.length_a   1.000
_cell.length_b   1.000
_cell.length_c   1.000
_cell.angle_alpha   90.00
_cell.angle_beta   90.00
_cell.angle_gamma   90.00
#
_symmetry.space_group_name_H-M   'P 1'
#
loop_
_entity.id
_entity.type
_entity.pdbx_description
1 polymer ?
#
loop_
_entity_poly.entity_id
_entity_poly.type
_entity_poly.pdbx_seq_one_letter_code
_entity_poly.pdbx_strand_id
1 'polypeptide(L)'
;MKPTVGRIVQYVSYGTPGGEYTSQCRAAIVAGVPDGAPPSIGPDGPARQLDLAVLNPTGLFFNRCAQDETGKAGGTWHWPEREE
;
A
#
# COMPACT_ATOMS: atom_id res chain seq x y z
N MET A 1 -0.49 10.21 9.78
CA MET A 1 0.46 9.60 10.74
C MET A 1 1.79 9.34 10.02
N LYS A 2 2.96 9.45 10.67
CA LYS A 2 4.25 9.14 10.03
C LYS A 2 4.48 7.61 10.09
N PRO A 3 4.56 6.88 8.95
CA PRO A 3 4.94 5.47 8.95
C PRO A 3 6.38 5.28 9.40
N THR A 4 6.61 4.14 10.04
CA THR A 4 7.92 3.64 10.49
C THR A 4 8.04 2.17 10.10
N VAL A 5 9.26 1.67 9.95
CA VAL A 5 9.52 0.24 9.72
C VAL A 5 8.85 -0.60 10.81
N GLY A 6 8.30 -1.75 10.41
CA GLY A 6 7.57 -2.68 11.28
C GLY A 6 6.09 -2.34 11.52
N ARG A 7 5.60 -1.17 11.07
CA ARG A 7 4.16 -0.84 11.15
C ARG A 7 3.35 -1.69 10.19
N ILE A 8 2.11 -2.01 10.58
CA ILE A 8 1.14 -2.66 9.71
C ILE A 8 0.31 -1.59 8.99
N VAL A 9 0.17 -1.74 7.69
CA VAL A 9 -0.67 -0.94 6.79
C VAL A 9 -1.52 -1.85 5.90
N GLN A 10 -2.44 -1.27 5.13
CA GLN A 10 -3.23 -1.99 4.15
C GLN A 10 -2.71 -1.70 2.74
N TYR A 11 -2.44 -2.76 1.97
CA TYR A 11 -2.08 -2.70 0.54
C TYR A 11 -3.27 -3.19 -0.30
N VAL A 12 -3.61 -2.46 -1.35
CA VAL A 12 -4.66 -2.86 -2.29
C VAL A 12 -4.01 -3.54 -3.49
N SER A 13 -4.36 -4.81 -3.76
CA SER A 13 -3.83 -5.50 -4.95
C SER A 13 -4.38 -4.90 -6.25
N TYR A 14 -3.60 -4.95 -7.33
CA TYR A 14 -4.00 -4.42 -8.64
C TYR A 14 -5.27 -5.05 -9.22
N GLY A 15 -5.57 -6.30 -8.86
CA GLY A 15 -6.54 -7.12 -9.59
C GLY A 15 -6.01 -7.49 -10.97
N THR A 16 -6.85 -8.08 -11.81
CA THR A 16 -6.55 -8.34 -13.22
C THR A 16 -7.33 -7.43 -14.15
N PRO A 17 -6.73 -7.02 -15.29
CA PRO A 17 -7.49 -6.40 -16.37
C PRO A 17 -8.66 -7.30 -16.76
N GLY A 18 -9.87 -6.74 -16.86
CA GLY A 18 -11.08 -7.50 -17.16
C GLY A 18 -11.84 -8.06 -15.94
N GLY A 19 -11.30 -7.89 -14.72
CA GLY A 19 -12.06 -8.13 -13.48
C GLY A 19 -12.17 -9.58 -13.04
N GLU A 20 -11.45 -10.51 -13.66
CA GLU A 20 -11.39 -11.92 -13.24
C GLU A 20 -10.94 -12.06 -11.78
N TYR A 21 -9.99 -11.22 -11.35
CA TYR A 21 -9.59 -11.05 -9.96
C TYR A 21 -9.74 -9.59 -9.58
N THR A 22 -10.62 -9.31 -8.63
CA THR A 22 -10.81 -7.94 -8.15
C THR A 22 -9.67 -7.49 -7.25
N SER A 23 -9.50 -6.16 -7.14
CA SER A 23 -8.61 -5.57 -6.14
C SER A 23 -9.06 -5.94 -4.74
N GLN A 24 -8.13 -6.40 -3.91
CA GLN A 24 -8.39 -6.85 -2.54
C GLN A 24 -7.45 -6.14 -1.58
N CYS A 25 -7.99 -5.77 -0.42
CA CYS A 25 -7.20 -5.22 0.67
C CYS A 25 -6.43 -6.34 1.38
N ARG A 26 -5.13 -6.11 1.61
CA ARG A 26 -4.20 -7.08 2.22
C ARG A 26 -3.39 -6.40 3.31
N ALA A 27 -3.15 -7.12 4.41
CA ALA A 27 -2.23 -6.65 5.42
C ALA A 27 -0.80 -6.62 4.86
N ALA A 28 -0.07 -5.56 5.15
CA ALA A 28 1.32 -5.40 4.77
C ALA A 28 2.13 -4.78 5.91
N ILE A 29 3.39 -5.18 6.02
CA ILE A 29 4.33 -4.61 6.98
C ILE A 29 5.23 -3.63 6.24
N VAL A 30 5.44 -2.43 6.81
CA VAL A 30 6.41 -1.47 6.32
C VAL A 30 7.81 -2.04 6.50
N ALA A 31 8.42 -2.48 5.41
CA ALA A 31 9.79 -3.00 5.38
C ALA A 31 10.82 -1.86 5.25
N GLY A 32 10.44 -0.75 4.64
CA GLY A 32 11.31 0.41 4.44
C GLY A 32 10.52 1.71 4.27
N VAL A 33 11.11 2.81 4.74
CA VAL A 33 10.64 4.18 4.51
C VAL A 33 11.73 4.89 3.71
N PRO A 34 11.64 4.93 2.37
CA PRO A 34 12.70 5.50 1.53
C PRO A 34 12.89 6.99 1.79
N ASP A 35 14.10 7.38 2.19
CA ASP A 35 14.49 8.79 2.26
C ASP A 35 14.73 9.35 0.85
N GLY A 36 14.24 10.55 0.57
CA GLY A 36 14.47 11.24 -0.71
C GLY A 36 13.89 10.52 -1.93
N ALA A 37 12.92 9.61 -1.75
CA ALA A 37 12.21 9.01 -2.88
C ALA A 37 11.61 10.12 -3.77
N PRO A 38 11.64 9.94 -5.10
CA PRO A 38 11.03 10.90 -6.02
C PRO A 38 9.56 11.10 -5.60
N PRO A 39 9.05 12.35 -5.70
CA PRO A 39 7.67 12.63 -5.33
C PRO A 39 6.77 11.74 -6.18
N SER A 40 6.09 10.80 -5.53
CA SER A 40 4.98 10.12 -6.19
C SER A 40 3.76 11.01 -6.11
N ILE A 41 3.01 11.05 -7.20
CA ILE A 41 1.72 11.72 -7.23
C ILE A 41 0.66 10.63 -7.13
N GLY A 42 -0.03 10.60 -6.00
CA GLY A 42 -1.27 9.86 -5.84
C GLY A 42 -2.45 10.66 -6.39
N PRO A 43 -3.66 10.09 -6.37
CA PRO A 43 -4.86 10.75 -6.88
C PRO A 43 -5.11 12.13 -6.22
N ASP A 44 -4.68 12.28 -4.97
CA ASP A 44 -4.91 13.48 -4.14
C ASP A 44 -3.68 14.39 -4.00
N GLY A 45 -2.63 14.20 -4.82
CA GLY A 45 -1.41 15.00 -4.78
C GLY A 45 -0.18 14.23 -4.28
N PRO A 46 0.78 14.88 -3.56
CA PRO A 46 2.00 14.22 -3.11
C PRO A 46 1.71 13.01 -2.23
N ALA A 47 2.06 11.83 -2.71
CA ALA A 47 1.89 10.56 -2.02
C ALA A 47 3.22 10.08 -1.44
N ARG A 48 3.15 9.41 -0.30
CA ARG A 48 4.31 8.82 0.36
C ARG A 48 4.60 7.43 -0.18
N GLN A 49 5.83 7.18 -0.59
CA GLN A 49 6.31 5.85 -0.97
C GLN A 49 6.72 5.04 0.26
N LEU A 50 6.35 3.77 0.27
CA LEU A 50 6.84 2.79 1.25
C LEU A 50 7.29 1.52 0.55
N ASP A 51 8.30 0.86 1.11
CA ASP A 51 8.63 -0.52 0.78
C ASP A 51 7.83 -1.43 1.71
N LEU A 52 6.99 -2.28 1.15
CA LEU A 52 6.07 -3.14 1.87
C LEU A 52 6.40 -4.61 1.67
N ALA A 53 6.26 -5.39 2.75
CA ALA A 53 6.11 -6.84 2.70
C ALA A 53 4.62 -7.16 2.84
N VAL A 54 3.98 -7.50 1.71
CA VAL A 54 2.56 -7.82 1.63
C VAL A 54 2.34 -9.28 2.00
N LEU A 55 1.43 -9.50 2.95
CA LEU A 55 1.10 -10.83 3.48
C LEU A 55 0.00 -11.46 2.62
N ASN A 56 0.25 -12.66 2.12
CA ASN A 56 -0.75 -13.52 1.49
C ASN A 56 -0.76 -14.90 2.17
N PRO A 57 -1.90 -15.62 2.19
CA PRO A 57 -1.94 -16.97 2.78
C PRO A 57 -0.93 -17.95 2.19
N THR A 58 -0.52 -17.74 0.95
CA THR A 58 0.39 -18.61 0.21
C THR A 58 1.82 -18.05 0.08
N GLY A 59 2.11 -16.86 0.62
CA GLY A 59 3.44 -16.29 0.54
C GLY A 59 3.53 -14.79 0.79
N LEU A 60 4.73 -14.26 0.57
CA LEU A 60 5.05 -12.85 0.73
C LEU A 60 5.35 -12.23 -0.62
N PHE A 61 4.88 -11.01 -0.83
CA PHE A 61 5.21 -10.20 -2.00
C PHE A 61 5.80 -8.87 -1.53
N PHE A 62 6.93 -8.46 -2.11
CA PHE A 62 7.59 -7.20 -1.78
C PHE A 62 7.28 -6.16 -2.84
N ASN A 63 6.82 -4.98 -2.43
CA ASN A 63 6.47 -3.92 -3.37
C ASN A 63 6.80 -2.54 -2.83
N ARG A 64 7.18 -1.63 -3.72
CA ARG A 64 7.22 -0.19 -3.44
C ARG A 64 5.95 0.45 -3.98
N CYS A 65 5.21 1.15 -3.14
CA CYS A 65 3.94 1.74 -3.56
C CYS A 65 3.64 3.10 -2.91
N ALA A 66 2.84 3.88 -3.63
CA ALA A 66 2.33 5.18 -3.20
C ALA A 66 1.19 5.03 -2.19
N GLN A 67 1.06 6.01 -1.30
CA GLN A 67 -0.11 6.14 -0.45
C GLN A 67 -1.32 6.62 -1.27
N ASP A 68 -2.49 6.05 -1.03
CA ASP A 68 -3.78 6.54 -1.51
C ASP A 68 -4.86 6.25 -0.45
N GLU A 69 -5.11 7.23 0.40
CA GLU A 69 -6.03 7.08 1.54
C GLU A 69 -7.50 7.09 1.10
N THR A 70 -7.82 7.86 0.06
CA THR A 70 -9.20 8.11 -0.38
C THR A 70 -9.63 7.13 -1.47
N GLY A 71 -8.84 7.04 -2.54
CA GLY A 71 -9.17 6.26 -3.73
C GLY A 71 -8.92 4.77 -3.55
N LYS A 72 -7.97 4.40 -2.67
CA LYS A 72 -7.55 3.03 -2.42
C LYS A 72 -7.30 2.26 -3.72
N ALA A 73 -6.65 2.91 -4.69
CA ALA A 73 -6.43 2.33 -6.02
C ALA A 73 -5.55 1.07 -5.96
N GLY A 74 -5.72 0.17 -6.93
CA GLY A 74 -4.88 -1.01 -7.05
C GLY A 74 -3.39 -0.64 -7.13
N GLY A 75 -2.57 -1.28 -6.31
CA GLY A 75 -1.13 -1.00 -6.21
C GLY A 75 -0.74 0.06 -5.19
N THR A 76 -1.69 0.58 -4.40
CA THR A 76 -1.43 1.61 -3.39
C THR A 76 -1.52 1.06 -1.97
N TRP A 77 -1.15 1.88 -0.99
CA TRP A 77 -1.33 1.59 0.42
C TRP A 77 -2.09 2.69 1.16
N HIS A 78 -2.74 2.34 2.26
CA HIS A 78 -3.39 3.29 3.16
C HIS A 78 -3.31 2.82 4.61
N TRP A 79 -3.67 3.70 5.55
CA TRP A 79 -3.79 3.27 6.94
C TRP A 79 -4.98 2.31 7.10
N PRO A 80 -4.88 1.32 7.99
CA PRO A 80 -6.04 0.52 8.36
C PRO A 80 -7.17 1.41 8.87
N GLU A 81 -8.40 1.04 8.56
CA GLU A 81 -9.59 1.68 9.10
C GLU A 81 -9.54 1.64 10.63
N ARG A 82 -9.90 2.76 11.27
CA ARG A 82 -9.99 2.84 12.71
C ARG A 82 -11.43 2.53 13.10
N GLU A 83 -11.63 1.46 13.84
CA GLU A 83 -12.86 1.26 14.58
C GLU A 83 -12.77 2.08 15.89
N GLU A 84 -13.91 2.63 16.34
CA GLU A 84 -14.02 3.33 17.64
C GLU A 84 -13.85 2.36 18.83
#